data_AF-A0A495YXD9-F1
#
_entry.id   AF-A0A495YXD9-F1
#
_cell.length_a   1.000
_cell.length_b   1.000
_cell.length_c   1.000
_cell.angle_alpha   90.00
_cell.angle_beta   90.00
_cell.angle_gamma   90.00
#
_symmetry.space_group_name_H-M   'P 1'
#
loop_
_entity.id
_entity.type
_entity.pdbx_description
1 polymer ?
#
loop_
_entity_poly.entity_id
_entity_poly.type
_entity_poly.pdbx_seq_one_letter_code
_entity_poly.pdbx_strand_id
1 'polypeptide(L)'
;MCSASRCRIRRRRRDMAKARNVKGIAPKKSLEECARRIITTRLHEMMSFKAGAIDGRDIEYVHDMRVASRRLRAALRNFADCFTPKKEFRWYLKRVEQITSTLGDVRDLDVLIDRFQKDVLTVPEDAQIGVQNLMRHLQKEREERRAPMFAMFEELDRNNFEQRFLEFFEV
;
A
#
# COMPACT_ATOMS: atom_id res chain seq x y z
N MET A 1 -14.34 -46.82 9.03
CA MET A 1 -15.00 -45.65 9.67
C MET A 1 -14.06 -44.47 9.56
N CYS A 2 -14.61 -43.30 9.22
CA CYS A 2 -14.01 -42.22 8.43
C CYS A 2 -12.60 -41.71 8.80
N SER A 3 -11.81 -41.59 7.73
CA SER A 3 -10.68 -40.68 7.54
C SER A 3 -11.10 -39.22 7.74
N ALA A 4 -10.33 -38.46 8.51
CA ALA A 4 -10.36 -37.00 8.50
C ALA A 4 -8.96 -36.49 8.12
N SER A 5 -8.81 -36.34 6.80
CA SER A 5 -7.69 -35.81 6.07
C SER A 5 -7.22 -34.45 6.58
N ARG A 6 -5.90 -34.37 6.79
CA ARG A 6 -5.01 -33.20 6.63
C ARG A 6 -5.69 -31.94 6.07
N CYS A 7 -6.04 -30.99 6.93
CA CYS A 7 -6.25 -29.61 6.49
C CYS A 7 -4.93 -28.84 6.68
N ARG A 8 -3.95 -29.08 5.79
CA ARG A 8 -2.84 -28.14 5.60
C ARG A 8 -3.41 -26.95 4.85
N ILE A 9 -3.79 -25.90 5.58
CA ILE A 9 -4.00 -24.57 4.99
C ILE A 9 -2.62 -24.10 4.49
N ARG A 10 -2.25 -24.53 3.29
CA ARG A 10 -1.15 -23.93 2.52
C ARG A 10 -1.65 -22.54 2.11
N ARG A 11 -1.51 -21.55 3.00
CA ARG A 11 -1.55 -20.14 2.59
C ARG A 11 -0.46 -19.99 1.52
N ARG A 12 -0.86 -19.73 0.27
CA ARG A 12 0.04 -19.15 -0.72
C ARG A 12 0.60 -17.90 -0.04
N ARG A 13 1.87 -17.90 0.36
CA ARG A 13 2.62 -16.65 0.47
C ARG A 13 2.47 -16.02 -0.92
N ARG A 14 1.54 -15.08 -1.10
CA ARG A 14 1.60 -14.21 -2.28
C ARG A 14 2.96 -13.55 -2.16
N ASP A 15 3.83 -13.81 -3.14
CA ASP A 15 5.07 -13.07 -3.27
C ASP A 15 4.70 -11.59 -3.15
N MET A 16 5.37 -10.86 -2.25
CA MET A 16 5.21 -9.41 -2.07
C MET A 16 5.01 -8.72 -3.41
N ALA A 17 4.21 -7.63 -3.49
CA ALA A 17 4.08 -6.82 -4.70
C ALA A 17 5.43 -6.67 -5.45
N LYS A 18 5.61 -7.48 -6.49
CA LYS A 18 6.81 -7.45 -7.32
C LYS A 18 6.74 -6.18 -8.13
N ALA A 19 7.84 -5.45 -8.16
CA ALA A 19 7.90 -4.22 -8.92
C ALA A 19 7.53 -4.53 -10.37
N ARG A 20 6.47 -3.88 -10.89
CA ARG A 20 6.14 -3.96 -12.32
C ARG A 20 7.39 -3.67 -13.16
N ASN A 21 7.58 -4.38 -14.26
CA ASN A 21 8.71 -4.09 -15.14
C ASN A 21 8.46 -2.75 -15.87
N VAL A 22 9.41 -1.82 -15.79
CA VAL A 22 9.32 -0.54 -16.51
C VAL A 22 9.87 -0.75 -17.92
N LYS A 23 8.97 -0.77 -18.91
CA LYS A 23 9.36 -0.95 -20.32
C LYS A 23 9.92 0.36 -20.90
N GLY A 24 10.83 0.23 -21.86
CA GLY A 24 11.28 1.36 -22.68
C GLY A 24 12.31 2.29 -22.03
N ILE A 25 13.00 1.83 -20.98
CA ILE A 25 14.23 2.45 -20.47
C ILE A 25 15.38 2.02 -21.38
N ALA A 26 16.13 3.00 -21.90
CA ALA A 26 17.27 2.74 -22.79
C ALA A 26 18.38 3.78 -22.56
N PRO A 27 19.68 3.42 -22.72
CA PRO A 27 20.80 4.34 -22.48
C PRO A 27 20.81 5.58 -23.38
N LYS A 28 20.12 5.53 -24.52
CA LYS A 28 20.04 6.65 -25.48
C LYS A 28 18.94 7.67 -25.16
N LYS A 29 18.12 7.41 -24.15
CA LYS A 29 17.03 8.31 -23.73
C LYS A 29 17.51 9.28 -22.65
N SER A 30 16.87 10.44 -22.56
CA SER A 30 17.19 11.39 -21.50
C SER A 30 16.83 10.81 -20.13
N LEU A 31 17.54 11.27 -19.09
CA LEU A 31 17.24 10.89 -17.71
C LEU A 31 15.80 11.24 -17.34
N GLU A 32 15.32 12.40 -17.81
CA GLU A 32 13.96 12.87 -17.60
C GLU A 32 12.92 11.93 -18.23
N GLU A 33 13.09 11.51 -19.49
CA GLU A 33 12.16 10.58 -20.13
C GLU A 33 12.10 9.24 -19.39
N CYS A 34 13.25 8.74 -18.92
CA CYS A 34 13.29 7.52 -18.12
C CYS A 34 12.61 7.71 -16.76
N ALA A 35 12.83 8.85 -16.10
CA ALA A 35 12.21 9.20 -14.82
C ALA A 35 10.68 9.27 -14.93
N ARG A 36 10.16 9.93 -15.98
CA ARG A 36 8.73 10.02 -16.30
C ARG A 36 8.10 8.64 -16.36
N ARG A 37 8.66 7.74 -17.17
CA ARG A 37 8.19 6.35 -17.31
C ARG A 37 8.21 5.57 -15.99
N ILE A 38 9.27 5.72 -15.20
CA ILE A 38 9.39 5.05 -13.90
C ILE A 38 8.29 5.53 -12.96
N ILE A 39 8.13 6.85 -12.84
CA ILE A 39 7.18 7.51 -11.94
C ILE A 39 5.74 7.14 -12.29
N THR A 40 5.34 7.24 -13.56
CA THR A 40 3.96 6.90 -13.99
C THR A 40 3.67 5.41 -13.84
N THR A 41 4.65 4.54 -14.14
CA THR A 41 4.52 3.10 -13.88
C THR A 41 4.31 2.80 -12.40
N ARG A 42 5.03 3.50 -11.50
CA ARG A 42 4.86 3.33 -10.05
C ARG A 42 3.51 3.86 -9.57
N LEU A 43 3.01 4.96 -10.12
CA LEU A 43 1.67 5.47 -9.82
C LEU A 43 0.61 4.44 -10.16
N HIS A 44 0.60 3.93 -11.40
CA HIS A 44 -0.37 2.92 -11.80
C HIS A 44 -0.25 1.61 -11.01
N GLU A 45 0.96 1.22 -10.61
CA GLU A 45 1.16 0.10 -9.69
C GLU A 45 0.45 0.34 -8.37
N MET A 46 0.68 1.49 -7.74
CA MET A 46 0.04 1.88 -6.49
C MET A 46 -1.49 1.92 -6.62
N MET A 47 -2.01 2.61 -7.65
CA MET A 47 -3.46 2.78 -7.84
C MET A 47 -4.17 1.46 -8.14
N SER A 48 -3.48 0.47 -8.72
CA SER A 48 -4.08 -0.85 -8.99
C SER A 48 -4.50 -1.63 -7.75
N PHE A 49 -3.94 -1.31 -6.59
CA PHE A 49 -4.29 -1.97 -5.32
C PHE A 49 -5.43 -1.24 -4.57
N LYS A 50 -5.81 -0.03 -5.02
CA LYS A 50 -6.82 0.81 -4.35
C LYS A 50 -8.15 0.08 -4.17
N ALA A 51 -8.69 -0.55 -5.22
CA ALA A 51 -9.98 -1.24 -5.15
C ALA A 51 -9.97 -2.39 -4.11
N GLY A 52 -8.88 -3.16 -4.06
CA GLY A 52 -8.71 -4.22 -3.06
C GLY A 52 -8.52 -3.69 -1.63
N ALA A 53 -7.82 -2.56 -1.48
CA ALA A 53 -7.65 -1.90 -0.18
C ALA A 53 -8.99 -1.34 0.34
N ILE A 54 -9.84 -0.85 -0.57
CA ILE A 54 -11.19 -0.39 -0.22
C ILE A 54 -12.07 -1.57 0.22
N ASP A 55 -12.08 -2.63 -0.57
CA ASP A 55 -12.85 -3.85 -0.30
C ASP A 55 -12.47 -4.48 1.06
N GLY A 56 -11.17 -4.55 1.36
CA GLY A 56 -10.67 -4.92 2.69
C GLY A 56 -10.84 -6.40 3.07
N ARG A 57 -11.33 -7.28 2.18
CA ARG A 57 -11.38 -8.73 2.43
C ARG A 57 -9.99 -9.36 2.55
N ASP A 58 -9.01 -8.81 1.84
CA ASP A 58 -7.61 -9.23 1.92
C ASP A 58 -6.75 -8.05 2.41
N ILE A 59 -6.19 -8.19 3.61
CA ILE A 59 -5.34 -7.18 4.26
C ILE A 59 -4.05 -6.90 3.48
N GLU A 60 -3.66 -7.81 2.58
CA GLU A 60 -2.45 -7.65 1.77
C GLU A 60 -2.60 -6.55 0.71
N TYR A 61 -3.81 -6.14 0.33
CA TYR A 61 -3.96 -5.02 -0.60
C TYR A 61 -3.49 -3.68 -0.01
N VAL A 62 -3.74 -3.43 1.29
CA VAL A 62 -3.22 -2.23 1.98
C VAL A 62 -1.70 -2.31 2.05
N HIS A 63 -1.15 -3.50 2.30
CA HIS A 63 0.29 -3.75 2.29
C HIS A 63 0.92 -3.47 0.93
N ASP A 64 0.41 -4.07 -0.12
CA ASP A 64 0.92 -3.97 -1.49
C ASP A 64 0.82 -2.53 -1.99
N MET A 65 -0.29 -1.84 -1.71
CA MET A 65 -0.45 -0.41 -2.02
C MET A 65 0.60 0.44 -1.28
N ARG A 66 0.86 0.15 -0.01
CA ARG A 66 1.89 0.86 0.79
C ARG A 66 3.30 0.58 0.28
N VAL A 67 3.60 -0.63 -0.15
CA VAL A 67 4.89 -0.97 -0.74
C VAL A 67 5.08 -0.20 -2.06
N ALA A 68 4.04 -0.16 -2.90
CA ALA A 68 4.06 0.59 -4.16
C ALA A 68 4.18 2.11 -3.93
N SER A 69 3.48 2.68 -2.95
CA SER A 69 3.56 4.11 -2.63
C SER A 69 4.95 4.51 -2.12
N ARG A 70 5.60 3.67 -1.30
CA ARG A 70 6.99 3.88 -0.88
C ARG A 70 7.96 3.87 -2.07
N ARG A 71 7.76 2.98 -3.04
CA ARG A 71 8.57 2.94 -4.27
C ARG A 71 8.36 4.18 -5.13
N LEU A 72 7.11 4.62 -5.29
CA LEU A 72 6.78 5.87 -5.98
C LEU A 72 7.46 7.06 -5.30
N ARG A 73 7.37 7.17 -3.97
CA ARG A 73 8.03 8.22 -3.19
C ARG A 73 9.55 8.23 -3.41
N ALA A 74 10.18 7.06 -3.38
CA ALA A 74 11.62 6.95 -3.62
C ALA A 74 11.98 7.40 -5.05
N ALA A 75 11.21 6.98 -6.06
CA ALA A 75 11.41 7.41 -7.44
C ALA A 75 11.29 8.94 -7.59
N LEU A 76 10.24 9.53 -7.01
CA LEU A 76 10.06 10.99 -7.00
C LEU A 76 11.28 11.68 -6.38
N ARG A 77 11.71 11.26 -5.19
CA ARG A 77 12.89 11.86 -4.54
C ARG A 77 14.16 11.73 -5.37
N ASN A 78 14.41 10.57 -5.97
CA ASN A 78 15.62 10.31 -6.75
C ASN A 78 15.69 11.15 -8.03
N PHE A 79 14.55 11.46 -8.64
CA PHE A 79 14.48 12.22 -9.89
C PHE A 79 13.96 13.65 -9.69
N ALA A 80 13.99 14.15 -8.46
CA ALA A 80 13.44 15.47 -8.12
C ALA A 80 14.05 16.59 -8.96
N ASP A 81 15.33 16.47 -9.33
CA ASP A 81 16.03 17.48 -10.12
C ASP A 81 15.58 17.55 -11.57
N CYS A 82 15.05 16.46 -12.14
CA CYS A 82 14.58 16.38 -13.52
C CYS A 82 13.30 17.18 -13.80
N PHE A 83 12.50 17.48 -12.77
CA PHE A 83 11.16 18.04 -12.97
C PHE A 83 11.07 19.52 -12.60
N THR A 84 10.39 20.28 -13.45
CA THR A 84 9.97 21.66 -13.19
C THR A 84 8.52 21.83 -13.65
N PRO A 85 7.72 22.71 -13.01
CA PRO A 85 8.06 23.59 -11.89
C PRO A 85 8.23 22.86 -10.54
N LYS A 86 9.23 23.28 -9.74
CA LYS A 86 9.55 22.65 -8.44
C LYS A 86 8.42 22.77 -7.40
N LYS A 87 7.55 23.78 -7.51
CA LYS A 87 6.42 23.97 -6.59
C LYS A 87 5.39 22.85 -6.76
N GLU A 88 5.01 22.58 -7.99
CA GLU A 88 4.01 21.55 -8.33
C GLU A 88 4.56 20.14 -8.07
N PHE A 89 5.82 19.89 -8.48
CA PHE A 89 6.49 18.63 -8.15
C PHE A 89 6.49 18.33 -6.63
N ARG A 90 6.83 19.32 -5.80
CA ARG A 90 6.81 19.17 -4.32
C ARG A 90 5.41 18.90 -3.77
N TRP A 91 4.37 19.44 -4.40
CA TRP A 91 2.99 19.16 -4.03
C TRP A 91 2.65 17.68 -4.26
N TYR A 92 2.98 17.12 -5.43
CA TYR A 92 2.78 15.69 -5.70
C TYR A 92 3.58 14.78 -4.77
N LEU A 93 4.86 15.11 -4.51
CA LEU A 93 5.68 14.36 -3.55
C LEU A 93 5.05 14.34 -2.16
N LYS A 94 4.61 15.51 -1.65
CA LYS A 94 3.95 15.62 -0.35
C LYS A 94 2.65 14.80 -0.31
N ARG A 95 1.89 14.78 -1.42
CA ARG A 95 0.65 13.99 -1.48
C ARG A 95 0.92 12.49 -1.44
N VAL A 96 1.94 12.00 -2.14
CA VAL A 96 2.36 10.59 -2.06
C VAL A 96 2.88 10.23 -0.67
N GLU A 97 3.57 11.16 0.02
CA GLU A 97 3.97 10.98 1.42
C GLU A 97 2.78 10.81 2.36
N GLN A 98 1.75 11.66 2.20
CA GLN A 98 0.50 11.54 2.96
C GLN A 98 -0.18 10.19 2.70
N ILE A 99 -0.31 9.77 1.43
CA ILE A 99 -0.86 8.46 1.07
C ILE A 99 -0.09 7.33 1.77
N THR A 100 1.24 7.39 1.74
CA THR A 100 2.08 6.38 2.38
C THR A 100 1.87 6.31 3.88
N SER A 101 1.70 7.47 4.54
CA SER A 101 1.47 7.57 5.97
C SER A 101 0.12 6.97 6.36
N THR A 102 -0.96 7.40 5.69
CA THR A 102 -2.32 6.93 5.97
C THR A 102 -2.46 5.41 5.80
N LEU A 103 -1.82 4.84 4.76
CA LEU A 103 -1.77 3.39 4.56
C LEU A 103 -0.93 2.68 5.65
N GLY A 104 0.06 3.38 6.23
CA GLY A 104 0.86 2.89 7.34
C GLY A 104 0.03 2.65 8.59
N ASP A 105 -0.78 3.63 8.97
CA ASP A 105 -1.63 3.56 10.18
C ASP A 105 -2.56 2.33 10.17
N VAL A 106 -3.11 1.98 9.00
CA VAL A 106 -3.93 0.77 8.84
C VAL A 106 -3.07 -0.49 8.84
N ARG A 107 -1.94 -0.49 8.11
CA ARG A 107 -1.08 -1.68 7.98
C ARG A 107 -0.42 -2.08 9.29
N ASP A 108 -0.09 -1.12 10.15
CA ASP A 108 0.53 -1.43 11.44
C ASP A 108 -0.43 -2.24 12.33
N LEU A 109 -1.73 -1.91 12.29
CA LEU A 109 -2.78 -2.68 12.96
C LEU A 109 -3.00 -4.05 12.31
N ASP A 110 -3.01 -4.14 10.97
CA ASP A 110 -3.08 -5.43 10.27
C ASP A 110 -1.98 -6.40 10.72
N VAL A 111 -0.75 -5.91 10.84
CA VAL A 111 0.42 -6.71 11.26
C VAL A 111 0.30 -7.14 12.72
N LEU A 112 -0.14 -6.24 13.61
CA LEU A 112 -0.36 -6.56 15.02
C LEU A 112 -1.46 -7.63 15.19
N ILE A 113 -2.59 -7.47 14.50
CA ILE A 113 -3.71 -8.42 14.55
C ILE A 113 -3.27 -9.80 14.04
N ASP A 114 -2.61 -9.88 12.89
CA ASP A 114 -2.12 -11.15 12.33
C ASP A 114 -1.05 -11.80 13.25
N ARG A 115 -0.24 -11.00 13.95
CA ARG A 115 0.72 -11.51 14.94
C ARG A 115 0.01 -12.14 16.14
N PHE A 116 -0.92 -11.42 16.77
CA PHE A 116 -1.66 -11.95 17.93
C PHE A 116 -2.53 -13.15 17.57
N GLN A 117 -3.11 -13.17 16.37
CA GLN A 117 -3.88 -14.32 15.88
C GLN A 117 -3.03 -15.59 15.76
N LYS A 118 -1.74 -15.47 15.43
CA LYS A 118 -0.82 -16.63 15.36
C LYS A 118 -0.36 -17.06 16.74
N ASP A 119 -0.14 -16.12 17.64
CA ASP A 119 0.43 -16.37 18.96
C ASP A 119 -0.63 -16.81 19.99
N VAL A 120 -1.94 -16.61 19.74
CA VAL A 120 -3.02 -16.93 20.70
C VAL A 120 -3.04 -18.40 21.13
N LEU A 121 -2.63 -19.32 20.26
CA LEU A 121 -2.55 -20.75 20.59
C LEU A 121 -1.24 -21.12 21.30
N THR A 122 -0.28 -20.20 21.37
CA THR A 122 1.02 -20.40 22.03
C THR A 122 1.05 -19.85 23.45
N VAL A 123 0.04 -19.08 23.86
CA VAL A 123 -0.09 -18.55 25.21
C VAL A 123 -0.87 -19.51 26.12
N PRO A 124 -0.62 -19.48 27.44
CA PRO A 124 -1.42 -20.18 28.44
C PRO A 124 -2.92 -19.90 28.31
N GLU A 125 -3.76 -20.89 28.63
CA GLU A 125 -5.21 -20.83 28.42
C GLU A 125 -5.90 -19.67 29.17
N ASP A 126 -5.43 -19.37 30.37
CA ASP A 126 -5.87 -18.23 31.19
C ASP A 126 -5.55 -16.87 30.54
N ALA A 127 -4.47 -16.79 29.76
CA ALA A 127 -4.10 -15.59 29.01
C ALA A 127 -4.83 -15.43 27.67
N GLN A 128 -5.42 -16.50 27.11
CA GLN A 128 -6.07 -16.48 25.79
C GLN A 128 -7.24 -15.49 25.74
N ILE A 129 -8.04 -15.40 26.80
CA ILE A 129 -9.17 -14.47 26.89
C ILE A 129 -8.66 -13.02 26.80
N GLY A 130 -7.55 -12.71 27.49
CA GLY A 130 -6.92 -11.39 27.43
C GLY A 130 -6.46 -11.03 26.01
N VAL A 131 -5.81 -11.97 25.32
CA VAL A 131 -5.37 -11.78 23.93
C VAL A 131 -6.56 -11.58 23.00
N GLN A 132 -7.64 -12.35 23.14
CA GLN A 132 -8.85 -12.18 22.34
C GLN A 132 -9.51 -10.81 22.56
N ASN A 133 -9.52 -10.31 23.81
CA ASN A 133 -10.04 -8.98 24.12
C ASN A 133 -9.20 -7.88 23.45
N LEU A 134 -7.87 -8.00 23.52
CA LEU A 134 -6.95 -7.08 22.84
C LEU A 134 -7.15 -7.11 21.32
N MET A 135 -7.29 -8.29 20.72
CA MET A 135 -7.54 -8.42 19.28
C MET A 135 -8.84 -7.73 18.85
N ARG A 136 -9.92 -7.84 19.64
CA ARG A 136 -11.18 -7.13 19.37
C ARG A 136 -10.99 -5.61 19.44
N HIS A 137 -10.21 -5.12 20.38
CA HIS A 137 -9.88 -3.69 20.47
C HIS A 137 -9.08 -3.22 19.24
N LEU A 138 -8.05 -3.96 18.85
CA LEU A 138 -7.24 -3.65 17.67
C LEU A 138 -8.05 -3.68 16.36
N GLN A 139 -8.99 -4.63 16.23
CA GLN A 139 -9.90 -4.68 15.09
C GLN A 139 -10.81 -3.46 15.02
N LYS A 140 -11.31 -2.99 16.18
CA LYS A 140 -12.09 -1.75 16.24
C LYS A 140 -11.25 -0.55 15.82
N GLU A 141 -10.05 -0.39 16.39
CA GLU A 141 -9.14 0.70 16.02
C GLU A 141 -8.79 0.66 14.53
N ARG A 142 -8.61 -0.54 13.96
CA ARG A 142 -8.34 -0.71 12.53
C ARG A 142 -9.45 -0.14 11.67
N GLU A 143 -10.71 -0.43 11.98
CA GLU A 143 -11.84 0.12 11.22
C GLU A 143 -11.93 1.65 11.41
N GLU A 144 -11.62 2.18 12.58
CA GLU A 144 -11.51 3.62 12.82
C GLU A 144 -10.40 4.27 11.96
N ARG A 145 -9.23 3.60 11.80
CA ARG A 145 -8.14 4.07 10.93
C ARG A 145 -8.43 3.93 9.43
N ARG A 146 -9.36 3.05 9.04
CA ARG A 146 -9.81 2.96 7.65
C ARG A 146 -10.63 4.17 7.22
N ALA A 147 -11.32 4.84 8.14
CA ALA A 147 -12.10 6.04 7.80
C ALA A 147 -11.24 7.18 7.20
N PRO A 148 -10.10 7.59 7.80
CA PRO A 148 -9.15 8.50 7.16
C PRO A 148 -8.63 8.01 5.80
N MET A 149 -8.39 6.71 5.65
CA MET A 149 -7.96 6.12 4.37
C MET A 149 -9.03 6.28 3.28
N PHE A 150 -10.30 6.03 3.61
CA PHE A 150 -11.41 6.24 2.68
C PHE A 150 -11.59 7.71 2.32
N ALA A 151 -11.61 8.60 3.32
CA ALA A 151 -11.71 10.04 3.09
C ALA A 151 -10.57 10.56 2.18
N MET A 152 -9.36 10.05 2.37
CA MET A 152 -8.22 10.35 1.51
C MET A 152 -8.47 9.86 0.07
N PHE A 153 -8.96 8.63 -0.14
CA PHE A 153 -9.26 8.13 -1.48
C PHE A 153 -10.36 8.95 -2.18
N GLU A 154 -11.43 9.30 -1.48
CA GLU A 154 -12.47 10.18 -2.00
C GLU A 154 -11.92 11.56 -2.37
N GLU A 155 -11.02 12.11 -1.56
CA GLU A 155 -10.33 13.37 -1.87
C GLU A 155 -9.45 13.25 -3.13
N LEU A 156 -8.73 12.13 -3.31
CA LEU A 156 -7.95 11.90 -4.52
C LEU A 156 -8.84 11.84 -5.77
N ASP A 157 -9.97 11.15 -5.68
CA ASP A 157 -10.91 10.99 -6.80
C ASP A 157 -11.57 12.32 -7.17
N ARG A 158 -12.11 13.04 -6.17
CA ARG A 158 -12.73 14.35 -6.34
C ARG A 158 -11.79 15.37 -6.99
N ASN A 159 -10.49 15.27 -6.72
CA ASN A 159 -9.48 16.18 -7.27
C ASN A 159 -8.86 15.69 -8.59
N ASN A 160 -9.36 14.59 -9.17
CA ASN A 160 -8.79 13.93 -10.35
C ASN A 160 -7.27 13.71 -10.21
N PHE A 161 -6.81 13.30 -9.03
CA PHE A 161 -5.39 13.26 -8.68
C PHE A 161 -4.57 12.42 -9.66
N GLU A 162 -5.04 11.22 -10.02
CA GLU A 162 -4.32 10.34 -10.93
C GLU A 162 -4.15 10.99 -12.31
N GLN A 163 -5.22 11.54 -12.86
CA GLN A 163 -5.18 12.22 -14.16
C GLN A 163 -4.22 13.41 -14.14
N ARG A 164 -4.34 14.31 -13.15
CA ARG A 164 -3.47 15.50 -13.04
C ARG A 164 -2.00 15.12 -12.83
N PHE A 165 -1.76 14.06 -12.06
CA PHE A 165 -0.42 13.52 -11.88
C PHE A 165 0.15 13.05 -13.22
N LEU A 166 -0.62 12.28 -14.01
CA LEU A 166 -0.17 11.82 -15.32
C LEU A 166 0.06 13.00 -16.27
N GLU A 167 -0.83 14.01 -16.29
CA GLU A 167 -0.64 15.23 -17.08
C GLU A 167 0.68 15.96 -16.74
N PHE A 168 1.11 15.96 -15.46
CA PHE A 168 2.39 16.56 -15.08
C PHE A 168 3.60 15.72 -15.49
N PHE A 169 3.52 14.39 -15.38
CA PHE A 169 4.64 13.47 -15.54
C PHE A 169 4.71 12.75 -16.90
N GLU A 170 3.68 12.79 -17.75
CA GLU A 170 3.68 12.18 -19.10
C GLU A 170 4.03 13.17 -20.22
N VAL A 171 3.90 14.48 -19.96
CA VAL A 171 4.29 15.55 -20.90
C VAL A 171 5.79 15.54 -21.15
#